data_AF-A0A1V4QR33-F1
#
_entry.id   AF-A0A1V4QR33-F1
#
_cell.length_a   1.000
_cell.length_b   1.000
_cell.length_c   1.000
_cell.angle_alpha   90.00
_cell.angle_beta   90.00
_cell.angle_gamma   90.00
#
_symmetry.space_group_name_H-M   'P 1'
#
loop_
_entity.id
_entity.type
_entity.pdbx_description
1 polymer ?
#
loop_
_entity_poly.entity_id
_entity_poly.type
_entity_poly.pdbx_seq_one_letter_code
_entity_poly.pdbx_strand_id
1 'polypeptide(L)'
;MALTVMLAAVALAFAAGCRQKTESASPLVSSTASSASIPAPAREKEARYWKPRGSGSVELAWKQQTKLHQMFIKKYDAADDAGKEKLKSELEMVYFRTNGVLVQLFEDAISENPDEPANYISYGFYLLPRKGQFENAIALIEKGMDMERDNAGFHFLLAHAYVAPFRSGEFSTSDKTRNIRYKRYRGKFEVELQRARKLMPDNAFFDYYEAVTTYHFNGNLDVAWELVQQGNEKPESYFILPPPLAMLSDTWVSQYTYPDNFHLYWNFGYYPADDFIKLAVDLLTSGKVKDSPSKIFEVARFVFHASQTRPYDRLYHFVLGLVIEQALTYYGDLGSDKKVEELKQVRKFYDEITTTMDELLRQEVIGSEPGVKPPKDPLDLEVQLRRQYKALGPVFPLELRLMKKLRDALNLDAEQHPLFNDLWQAE
;
A
#
# COMPACT_ATOMS: atom_id res chain seq x y z
N MET A 1 -3.86 4.42 -82.39
CA MET A 1 -2.88 5.49 -82.12
C MET A 1 -1.52 4.86 -81.88
N ALA A 2 -0.50 5.45 -82.49
CA ALA A 2 0.93 5.12 -82.48
C ALA A 2 1.50 4.75 -81.09
N LEU A 3 2.36 3.73 -80.97
CA LEU A 3 3.86 3.81 -80.94
C LEU A 3 4.34 4.59 -79.68
N THR A 4 5.28 4.19 -78.81
CA THR A 4 6.57 3.48 -78.97
C THR A 4 7.27 3.41 -77.57
N VAL A 5 8.04 2.33 -77.29
CA VAL A 5 9.44 2.34 -76.72
C VAL A 5 9.68 2.76 -75.24
N MET A 6 10.56 2.16 -74.40
CA MET A 6 11.64 1.15 -74.50
C MET A 6 12.14 0.70 -73.09
N LEU A 7 12.64 -0.55 -73.00
CA LEU A 7 13.91 -1.07 -72.42
C LEU A 7 14.52 -0.43 -71.13
N ALA A 8 15.21 -1.14 -70.21
CA ALA A 8 16.08 -2.31 -70.35
C ALA A 8 16.24 -3.09 -69.02
N ALA A 9 16.67 -4.34 -69.18
CA ALA A 9 16.97 -5.33 -68.15
C ALA A 9 18.50 -5.47 -67.90
N VAL A 10 18.83 -6.47 -67.08
CA VAL A 10 20.09 -7.28 -67.01
C VAL A 10 21.07 -6.87 -65.89
N ALA A 11 21.70 -7.74 -65.09
CA ALA A 11 21.52 -9.13 -64.64
C ALA A 11 22.72 -9.52 -63.71
N LEU A 12 22.59 -10.65 -62.98
CA LEU A 12 23.62 -11.68 -62.67
C LEU A 12 24.84 -11.25 -61.79
N ALA A 13 25.50 -12.07 -60.95
CA ALA A 13 25.43 -13.47 -60.54
C ALA A 13 26.43 -13.72 -59.37
N PHE A 14 26.15 -14.75 -58.57
CA PHE A 14 27.06 -15.79 -58.01
C PHE A 14 28.38 -15.47 -57.26
N ALA A 15 28.38 -15.98 -56.01
CA ALA A 15 29.33 -16.93 -55.40
C ALA A 15 30.78 -16.55 -54.99
N ALA A 16 31.02 -16.81 -53.70
CA ALA A 16 32.14 -17.53 -53.09
C ALA A 16 33.59 -17.04 -53.30
N GLY A 17 34.22 -16.62 -52.20
CA GLY A 17 35.66 -16.50 -52.06
C GLY A 17 36.08 -16.52 -50.60
N CYS A 18 36.50 -17.68 -50.10
CA CYS A 18 37.12 -17.89 -48.79
C CYS A 18 38.59 -17.40 -48.78
N ARG A 19 39.01 -16.73 -47.69
CA ARG A 19 40.22 -17.02 -46.86
C ARG A 19 40.45 -15.89 -45.85
N GLN A 20 40.30 -16.19 -44.54
CA GLN A 20 41.37 -16.39 -43.54
C GLN A 20 41.99 -15.07 -43.02
N LYS A 21 42.29 -14.84 -41.74
CA LYS A 21 42.06 -15.52 -40.45
C LYS A 21 42.70 -14.56 -39.41
N THR A 22 41.99 -14.20 -38.35
CA THR A 22 42.54 -13.87 -37.01
C THR A 22 41.33 -13.94 -36.06
N GLU A 23 41.09 -15.08 -35.41
CA GLU A 23 41.42 -15.32 -33.99
C GLU A 23 40.98 -14.13 -33.12
N SER A 24 39.85 -14.21 -32.40
CA SER A 24 39.66 -15.13 -31.27
C SER A 24 38.17 -15.44 -31.03
N ALA A 25 37.88 -16.71 -30.72
CA ALA A 25 36.59 -17.16 -30.19
C ALA A 25 36.82 -17.83 -28.84
N SER A 26 36.13 -17.30 -27.82
CA SER A 26 35.41 -17.90 -26.69
C SER A 26 35.93 -19.16 -25.95
N PRO A 27 35.53 -19.33 -24.67
CA PRO A 27 34.22 -19.92 -24.40
C PRO A 27 33.44 -19.05 -23.38
N LEU A 28 32.18 -18.65 -23.60
CA LEU A 28 30.99 -19.51 -23.64
C LEU A 28 31.02 -20.60 -22.55
N VAL A 29 30.89 -20.17 -21.30
CA VAL A 29 30.20 -20.98 -20.28
C VAL A 29 28.74 -20.57 -20.31
N SER A 30 27.93 -21.40 -20.96
CA SER A 30 26.49 -21.40 -20.77
C SER A 30 26.21 -21.80 -19.33
N SER A 31 25.84 -20.85 -18.48
CA SER A 31 24.95 -21.17 -17.37
C SER A 31 23.54 -20.81 -17.83
N THR A 32 22.87 -21.78 -18.43
CA THR A 32 21.41 -21.85 -18.37
C THR A 32 21.05 -22.08 -16.91
N ALA A 33 21.14 -21.02 -16.09
CA ALA A 33 20.35 -20.95 -14.88
C ALA A 33 18.90 -20.88 -15.37
N SER A 34 18.29 -22.05 -15.46
CA SER A 34 16.85 -22.23 -15.50
C SER A 34 16.23 -21.15 -14.62
N SER A 35 15.53 -20.20 -15.24
CA SER A 35 14.53 -19.39 -14.56
C SER A 35 13.48 -20.37 -14.08
N ALA A 36 13.74 -20.99 -12.92
CA ALA A 36 12.77 -21.79 -12.23
C ALA A 36 11.62 -20.82 -11.95
N SER A 37 10.56 -20.98 -12.73
CA SER A 37 9.27 -20.36 -12.46
C SER A 37 8.95 -20.67 -11.01
N ILE A 38 8.99 -19.63 -10.18
CA ILE A 38 8.58 -19.69 -8.79
C ILE A 38 7.18 -20.33 -8.80
N PRO A 39 6.97 -21.46 -8.12
CA PRO A 39 5.70 -22.17 -8.21
C PRO A 39 4.60 -21.23 -7.72
N ALA A 40 3.51 -21.19 -8.48
CA ALA A 40 2.39 -20.27 -8.34
C ALA A 40 1.25 -20.67 -7.34
N PRO A 41 1.34 -21.67 -6.43
CA PRO A 41 0.12 -22.17 -5.80
C PRO A 41 -0.41 -21.32 -4.63
N ALA A 42 0.35 -20.38 -4.04
CA ALA A 42 -0.15 -19.53 -2.94
C ALA A 42 -1.12 -18.44 -3.45
N ARG A 43 -0.71 -17.69 -4.49
CA ARG A 43 -1.47 -16.54 -5.01
C ARG A 43 -2.80 -16.89 -5.71
N GLU A 44 -2.99 -18.12 -6.17
CA GLU A 44 -4.21 -18.52 -6.91
C GLU A 44 -5.42 -18.79 -5.99
N LYS A 45 -5.21 -19.29 -4.75
CA LYS A 45 -6.32 -19.42 -3.77
C LYS A 45 -6.88 -18.08 -3.32
N GLU A 46 -6.14 -16.99 -3.57
CA GLU A 46 -6.35 -15.67 -2.98
C GLU A 46 -7.00 -14.66 -3.95
N ALA A 47 -7.10 -14.99 -5.24
CA ALA A 47 -7.61 -14.07 -6.27
C ALA A 47 -9.04 -13.57 -5.98
N ARG A 48 -9.89 -14.38 -5.35
CA ARG A 48 -11.27 -14.02 -4.95
C ARG A 48 -11.32 -12.96 -3.84
N TYR A 49 -10.25 -12.81 -3.06
CA TYR A 49 -10.17 -11.89 -1.93
C TYR A 49 -9.45 -10.58 -2.29
N TRP A 50 -8.87 -10.48 -3.48
CA TRP A 50 -8.03 -9.34 -3.88
C TRP A 50 -8.58 -8.54 -5.05
N LYS A 51 -9.38 -9.17 -5.91
CA LYS A 51 -10.07 -8.55 -7.05
C LYS A 51 -11.49 -9.09 -7.13
N PRO A 52 -12.41 -8.54 -6.32
CA PRO A 52 -13.82 -8.87 -6.50
C PRO A 52 -14.19 -8.37 -7.91
N ARG A 53 -14.89 -9.20 -8.68
CA ARG A 53 -15.12 -8.95 -10.10
C ARG A 53 -16.21 -7.89 -10.27
N GLY A 54 -15.87 -6.62 -10.06
CA GLY A 54 -16.76 -5.52 -10.43
C GLY A 54 -17.07 -5.56 -11.93
N SER A 55 -18.25 -5.06 -12.33
CA SER A 55 -18.57 -4.92 -13.75
C SER A 55 -17.66 -3.87 -14.42
N GLY A 56 -17.67 -3.82 -15.76
CA GLY A 56 -16.96 -2.77 -16.51
C GLY A 56 -17.42 -1.36 -16.12
N SER A 57 -18.68 -1.22 -15.69
CA SER A 57 -19.25 0.05 -15.23
C SER A 57 -18.71 0.47 -13.85
N VAL A 58 -18.39 -0.48 -12.95
CA VAL A 58 -17.63 -0.20 -11.72
C VAL A 58 -16.23 0.32 -12.05
N GLU A 59 -15.51 -0.35 -12.95
CA GLU A 59 -14.18 0.07 -13.37
C GLU A 59 -14.21 1.48 -13.99
N LEU A 60 -15.21 1.76 -14.82
CA LEU A 60 -15.40 3.07 -15.44
C LEU A 60 -15.70 4.15 -14.39
N ALA A 61 -16.59 3.88 -13.42
CA ALA A 61 -16.90 4.82 -12.34
C ALA A 61 -15.64 5.24 -11.59
N TRP A 62 -14.80 4.28 -11.23
CA TRP A 62 -13.57 4.58 -10.53
C TRP A 62 -12.57 5.35 -11.38
N LYS A 63 -12.35 4.96 -12.65
CA LYS A 63 -11.50 5.75 -13.57
C LYS A 63 -11.95 7.21 -13.69
N GLN A 64 -13.26 7.47 -13.72
CA GLN A 64 -13.79 8.84 -13.75
C GLN A 64 -13.52 9.59 -12.44
N GLN A 65 -13.71 8.95 -11.28
CA GLN A 65 -13.37 9.54 -9.98
C GLN A 65 -11.87 9.89 -9.88
N THR A 66 -10.98 9.03 -10.38
CA THR A 66 -9.54 9.28 -10.45
C THR A 66 -9.22 10.51 -11.27
N LYS A 67 -9.81 10.59 -12.46
CA LYS A 67 -9.60 11.71 -13.37
C LYS A 67 -10.04 13.02 -12.74
N LEU A 68 -11.19 13.04 -12.05
CA LEU A 68 -11.67 14.20 -11.31
C LEU A 68 -10.69 14.60 -10.19
N HIS A 69 -10.21 13.63 -9.41
CA HIS A 69 -9.19 13.86 -8.37
C HIS A 69 -7.92 14.48 -8.96
N GLN A 70 -7.38 13.90 -10.03
CA GLN A 70 -6.14 14.35 -10.66
C GLN A 70 -6.27 15.77 -11.24
N MET A 71 -7.38 16.05 -11.93
CA MET A 71 -7.66 17.39 -12.44
C MET A 71 -7.74 18.41 -11.30
N PHE A 72 -8.35 18.03 -10.17
CA PHE A 72 -8.45 18.88 -8.99
C PHE A 72 -7.09 19.15 -8.35
N ILE A 73 -6.29 18.11 -8.06
CA ILE A 73 -4.97 18.25 -7.43
C ILE A 73 -4.05 19.11 -8.29
N LYS A 74 -4.04 18.91 -9.62
CA LYS A 74 -3.26 19.75 -10.53
C LYS A 74 -3.62 21.24 -10.44
N LYS A 75 -4.92 21.56 -10.30
CA LYS A 75 -5.36 22.95 -10.08
C LYS A 75 -4.96 23.46 -8.71
N TYR A 76 -5.09 22.63 -7.68
CA TYR A 76 -4.76 22.97 -6.30
C TYR A 76 -3.28 23.27 -6.11
N ASP A 77 -2.40 22.43 -6.65
CA ASP A 77 -0.94 22.58 -6.55
C ASP A 77 -0.43 23.81 -7.32
N ALA A 78 -1.12 24.21 -8.39
CA ALA A 78 -0.80 25.39 -9.17
C ALA A 78 -1.34 26.70 -8.58
N ALA A 79 -2.19 26.63 -7.55
CA ALA A 79 -2.84 27.80 -6.96
C ALA A 79 -2.01 28.41 -5.83
N ASP A 80 -2.08 29.74 -5.69
CA ASP A 80 -1.64 30.45 -4.49
C ASP A 80 -2.64 30.22 -3.33
N ASP A 81 -2.31 30.69 -2.13
CA ASP A 81 -3.15 30.46 -0.94
C ASP A 81 -4.58 31.03 -1.11
N ALA A 82 -4.70 32.19 -1.75
CA ALA A 82 -6.01 32.79 -2.07
C ALA A 82 -6.81 31.99 -3.11
N GLY A 83 -6.13 31.35 -4.07
CA GLY A 83 -6.72 30.43 -5.03
C GLY A 83 -7.15 29.11 -4.40
N LYS A 84 -6.34 28.55 -3.50
CA LYS A 84 -6.68 27.34 -2.72
C LYS A 84 -7.94 27.52 -1.89
N GLU A 85 -8.12 28.69 -1.27
CA GLU A 85 -9.34 29.03 -0.54
C GLU A 85 -10.60 28.97 -1.44
N LYS A 86 -10.49 29.45 -2.68
CA LYS A 86 -11.58 29.43 -3.65
C LYS A 86 -11.89 28.02 -4.18
N LEU A 87 -10.91 27.12 -4.17
CA LEU A 87 -11.05 25.72 -4.61
C LEU A 87 -11.77 24.83 -3.58
N LYS A 88 -12.08 25.32 -2.37
CA LYS A 88 -12.84 24.57 -1.36
C LYS A 88 -14.18 24.03 -1.89
N SER A 89 -14.88 24.82 -2.69
CA SER A 89 -16.16 24.41 -3.31
C SER A 89 -15.98 23.28 -4.33
N GLU A 90 -14.91 23.30 -5.11
CA GLU A 90 -14.57 22.24 -6.07
C GLU A 90 -14.15 20.95 -5.34
N LEU A 91 -13.41 21.05 -4.24
CA LEU A 91 -13.14 19.88 -3.38
C LEU A 91 -14.43 19.25 -2.86
N GLU A 92 -15.38 20.04 -2.38
CA GLU A 92 -16.66 19.48 -1.94
C GLU A 92 -17.32 18.69 -3.06
N MET A 93 -17.32 19.22 -4.29
CA MET A 93 -17.90 18.53 -5.44
C MET A 93 -17.16 17.23 -5.79
N VAL A 94 -15.83 17.24 -5.74
CA VAL A 94 -15.01 16.08 -6.14
C VAL A 94 -15.05 14.96 -5.10
N TYR A 95 -15.03 15.27 -3.81
CA TYR A 95 -14.84 14.27 -2.75
C TYR A 95 -16.02 14.07 -1.81
N PHE A 96 -16.88 15.07 -1.67
CA PHE A 96 -17.86 15.08 -0.58
C PHE A 96 -19.30 15.07 -1.06
N ARG A 97 -19.60 15.57 -2.25
CA ARG A 97 -20.94 15.49 -2.83
C ARG A 97 -21.01 14.32 -3.79
N THR A 98 -22.18 13.73 -3.91
CA THR A 98 -22.42 12.71 -4.93
C THR A 98 -22.32 13.35 -6.31
N ASN A 99 -21.67 12.65 -7.22
CA ASN A 99 -21.59 12.98 -8.63
C ASN A 99 -22.59 12.08 -9.37
N GLY A 100 -23.59 12.68 -10.00
CA GLY A 100 -24.67 11.94 -10.67
C GLY A 100 -24.17 10.98 -11.75
N VAL A 101 -23.09 11.33 -12.46
CA VAL A 101 -22.49 10.43 -13.48
C VAL A 101 -21.89 9.20 -12.82
N LEU A 102 -21.20 9.36 -11.70
CA LEU A 102 -20.61 8.23 -10.97
C LEU A 102 -21.68 7.35 -10.35
N VAL A 103 -22.72 7.96 -9.78
CA VAL A 103 -23.90 7.25 -9.27
C VAL A 103 -24.52 6.39 -10.36
N GLN A 104 -24.80 6.97 -11.54
CA GLN A 104 -25.38 6.22 -12.66
C GLN A 104 -24.52 5.03 -13.07
N LEU A 105 -23.19 5.19 -13.14
CA LEU A 105 -22.29 4.08 -13.49
C LEU A 105 -22.33 2.93 -12.47
N PHE A 106 -22.49 3.24 -11.18
CA PHE A 106 -22.67 2.20 -10.16
C PHE A 106 -24.06 1.54 -10.23
N GLU A 107 -25.11 2.30 -10.51
CA GLU A 107 -26.46 1.78 -10.72
C GLU A 107 -26.55 0.91 -11.98
N ASP A 108 -25.89 1.30 -13.06
CA ASP A 108 -25.74 0.53 -14.30
C ASP A 108 -25.00 -0.78 -14.01
N ALA A 109 -23.90 -0.74 -13.24
CA ALA A 109 -23.18 -1.95 -12.85
C ALA A 109 -24.07 -2.96 -12.11
N ILE A 110 -24.86 -2.49 -11.14
CA ILE A 110 -25.83 -3.32 -10.41
C ILE A 110 -26.92 -3.83 -11.35
N SER A 111 -27.37 -3.03 -12.32
CA SER A 111 -28.39 -3.44 -13.27
C SER A 111 -27.89 -4.48 -14.27
N GLU A 112 -26.63 -4.35 -14.73
CA GLU A 112 -25.94 -5.29 -15.62
C GLU A 112 -25.71 -6.64 -14.95
N ASN A 113 -25.31 -6.63 -13.67
CA ASN A 113 -25.06 -7.84 -12.91
C ASN A 113 -25.54 -7.65 -11.45
N PRO A 114 -26.82 -7.92 -11.17
CA PRO A 114 -27.42 -7.69 -9.85
C PRO A 114 -27.00 -8.72 -8.80
N ASP A 115 -26.40 -9.83 -9.23
CA ASP A 115 -25.94 -10.91 -8.37
C ASP A 115 -24.43 -10.81 -8.06
N GLU A 116 -23.76 -9.74 -8.48
CA GLU A 116 -22.34 -9.49 -8.21
C GLU A 116 -22.16 -8.65 -6.93
N PRO A 117 -21.66 -9.24 -5.82
CA PRO A 117 -21.45 -8.55 -4.55
C PRO A 117 -20.55 -7.31 -4.66
N ALA A 118 -19.53 -7.39 -5.52
CA ALA A 118 -18.54 -6.33 -5.71
C ALA A 118 -19.15 -5.01 -6.15
N ASN A 119 -20.25 -5.06 -6.92
CA ASN A 119 -20.93 -3.87 -7.43
C ASN A 119 -21.55 -3.07 -6.28
N TYR A 120 -22.24 -3.74 -5.36
CA TYR A 120 -22.84 -3.11 -4.18
C TYR A 120 -21.79 -2.55 -3.23
N ILE A 121 -20.76 -3.34 -2.94
CA ILE A 121 -19.69 -2.90 -2.03
C ILE A 121 -18.95 -1.70 -2.63
N SER A 122 -18.62 -1.74 -3.92
CA SER A 122 -17.95 -0.62 -4.60
C SER A 122 -18.79 0.65 -4.56
N TYR A 123 -20.09 0.54 -4.82
CA TYR A 123 -20.99 1.68 -4.75
C TYR A 123 -21.10 2.22 -3.32
N GLY A 124 -21.23 1.33 -2.33
CA GLY A 124 -21.23 1.70 -0.93
C GLY A 124 -19.96 2.46 -0.54
N PHE A 125 -18.78 2.00 -0.95
CA PHE A 125 -17.51 2.70 -0.70
C PHE A 125 -17.39 4.05 -1.42
N TYR A 126 -17.99 4.20 -2.60
CA TYR A 126 -18.08 5.49 -3.27
C TYR A 126 -18.97 6.48 -2.50
N LEU A 127 -20.13 6.00 -2.05
CA LEU A 127 -21.09 6.78 -1.28
C LEU A 127 -20.58 7.10 0.11
N LEU A 128 -19.73 6.23 0.67
CA LEU A 128 -19.20 6.32 2.02
C LEU A 128 -18.78 7.77 2.28
N PRO A 129 -17.71 8.36 1.72
CA PRO A 129 -17.27 9.73 2.03
C PRO A 129 -18.25 10.85 1.61
N ARG A 130 -19.48 10.57 1.14
CA ARG A 130 -20.41 11.60 0.65
C ARG A 130 -21.35 12.10 1.74
N LYS A 131 -21.62 13.41 1.68
CA LYS A 131 -22.59 14.14 2.50
C LYS A 131 -23.93 13.38 2.46
N GLY A 132 -24.36 12.84 3.60
CA GLY A 132 -25.71 12.36 3.84
C GLY A 132 -25.89 10.90 3.47
N GLN A 133 -24.81 10.25 3.01
CA GLN A 133 -24.88 8.93 2.39
C GLN A 133 -24.31 7.83 3.28
N PHE A 134 -23.90 8.11 4.52
CA PHE A 134 -23.26 7.11 5.37
C PHE A 134 -24.13 5.86 5.60
N GLU A 135 -25.40 6.04 5.98
CA GLU A 135 -26.29 4.89 6.23
C GLU A 135 -26.62 4.15 4.92
N ASN A 136 -26.76 4.87 3.79
CA ASN A 136 -26.94 4.25 2.47
C ASN A 136 -25.70 3.44 2.05
N ALA A 137 -24.50 3.96 2.33
CA ALA A 137 -23.24 3.28 2.08
C ALA A 137 -23.14 1.99 2.89
N ILE A 138 -23.46 2.04 4.19
CA ILE A 138 -23.48 0.84 5.05
C ILE A 138 -24.49 -0.18 4.52
N ALA A 139 -25.70 0.23 4.16
CA ALA A 139 -26.72 -0.68 3.64
C ALA A 139 -26.30 -1.38 2.34
N LEU A 140 -25.61 -0.68 1.43
CA LEU A 140 -25.05 -1.28 0.21
C LEU A 140 -23.92 -2.28 0.51
N ILE A 141 -23.02 -1.95 1.44
CA ILE A 141 -21.93 -2.84 1.83
C ILE A 141 -22.48 -4.08 2.53
N GLU A 142 -23.44 -3.92 3.45
CA GLU A 142 -24.15 -5.02 4.11
C GLU A 142 -24.84 -5.94 3.09
N LYS A 143 -25.51 -5.35 2.08
CA LYS A 143 -26.13 -6.12 0.99
C LYS A 143 -25.12 -6.96 0.21
N GLY A 144 -24.00 -6.36 -0.21
CA GLY A 144 -22.97 -7.11 -0.94
C GLY A 144 -22.33 -8.20 -0.08
N MET A 145 -22.05 -7.92 1.20
CA MET A 145 -21.54 -8.92 2.14
C MET A 145 -22.52 -10.08 2.33
N ASP A 146 -23.83 -9.81 2.44
CA ASP A 146 -24.85 -10.85 2.60
C ASP A 146 -24.95 -11.80 1.41
N MET A 147 -24.54 -11.36 0.21
CA MET A 147 -24.49 -12.19 -0.99
C MET A 147 -23.29 -13.16 -1.00
N GLU A 148 -22.20 -12.84 -0.29
CA GLU A 148 -20.99 -13.67 -0.21
C GLU A 148 -20.40 -13.63 1.21
N ARG A 149 -21.09 -14.31 2.13
CA ARG A 149 -20.75 -14.33 3.57
C ARG A 149 -19.48 -15.11 3.93
N ASP A 150 -18.91 -15.86 3.01
CA ASP A 150 -17.63 -16.57 3.19
C ASP A 150 -16.43 -15.76 2.67
N ASN A 151 -16.64 -14.49 2.33
CA ASN A 151 -15.59 -13.57 1.90
C ASN A 151 -15.02 -12.77 3.08
N ALA A 152 -13.82 -13.13 3.54
CA ALA A 152 -13.12 -12.44 4.62
C ALA A 152 -12.91 -10.95 4.33
N GLY A 153 -12.72 -10.59 3.06
CA GLY A 153 -12.56 -9.20 2.64
C GLY A 153 -13.81 -8.38 2.73
N PHE A 154 -14.98 -8.95 2.46
CA PHE A 154 -16.23 -8.21 2.63
C PHE A 154 -16.55 -7.94 4.10
N HIS A 155 -16.28 -8.91 4.98
CA HIS A 155 -16.35 -8.70 6.42
C HIS A 155 -15.40 -7.58 6.88
N PHE A 156 -14.15 -7.62 6.43
CA PHE A 156 -13.18 -6.57 6.74
C PHE A 156 -13.62 -5.19 6.23
N LEU A 157 -14.09 -5.09 4.98
CA LEU A 157 -14.55 -3.84 4.39
C LEU A 157 -15.74 -3.25 5.14
N LEU A 158 -16.66 -4.08 5.62
CA LEU A 158 -17.76 -3.64 6.47
C LEU A 158 -17.26 -3.16 7.84
N ALA A 159 -16.34 -3.92 8.47
CA ALA A 159 -15.67 -3.49 9.71
C ALA A 159 -15.00 -2.13 9.52
N HIS A 160 -14.23 -1.96 8.44
CA HIS A 160 -13.60 -0.71 8.08
C HIS A 160 -14.62 0.41 7.91
N ALA A 161 -15.71 0.19 7.17
CA ALA A 161 -16.72 1.23 6.93
C ALA A 161 -17.34 1.77 8.23
N TYR A 162 -17.50 0.93 9.26
CA TYR A 162 -17.97 1.35 10.58
C TYR A 162 -17.03 2.32 11.31
N VAL A 163 -15.72 2.27 11.03
CA VAL A 163 -14.70 3.03 11.78
C VAL A 163 -13.85 3.96 10.90
N ALA A 164 -14.09 3.93 9.59
CA ALA A 164 -13.31 4.64 8.59
C ALA A 164 -13.28 6.15 8.88
N PRO A 165 -12.09 6.78 8.84
CA PRO A 165 -11.99 8.22 8.94
C PRO A 165 -12.73 8.84 7.76
N PHE A 166 -13.77 9.59 8.07
CA PHE A 166 -14.48 10.33 7.05
C PHE A 166 -13.87 11.71 6.87
N ARG A 167 -13.58 12.02 5.62
CA ARG A 167 -13.84 13.37 5.13
C ARG A 167 -15.09 13.23 4.26
N SER A 168 -16.28 13.39 4.85
CA SER A 168 -17.46 13.82 4.10
C SER A 168 -17.67 15.28 4.40
N GLY A 169 -18.01 16.07 3.41
CA GLY A 169 -18.22 17.50 3.60
C GLY A 169 -19.46 17.85 4.44
N GLU A 170 -20.25 16.89 4.92
CA GLU A 170 -21.25 17.14 5.97
C GLU A 170 -20.60 17.28 7.34
N PHE A 171 -19.38 16.76 7.47
CA PHE A 171 -18.65 16.61 8.72
C PHE A 171 -17.17 16.89 8.44
N SER A 172 -16.85 18.15 8.15
CA SER A 172 -15.46 18.57 8.13
C SER A 172 -14.91 18.57 9.57
N THR A 173 -13.70 18.01 9.74
CA THR A 173 -12.70 18.48 10.73
C THR A 173 -12.96 18.28 12.23
N SER A 174 -13.22 17.07 12.73
CA SER A 174 -12.66 16.67 14.05
C SER A 174 -12.76 15.17 14.35
N ASP A 175 -11.78 14.66 15.11
CA ASP A 175 -11.79 13.34 15.76
C ASP A 175 -13.10 13.04 16.52
N LYS A 176 -13.88 14.06 16.90
CA LYS A 176 -15.13 13.92 17.64
C LYS A 176 -16.16 13.06 16.92
N THR A 177 -16.31 13.20 15.60
CA THR A 177 -17.34 12.45 14.84
C THR A 177 -16.89 11.01 14.58
N ARG A 178 -15.60 10.80 14.29
CA ARG A 178 -15.00 9.46 14.18
C ARG A 178 -15.21 8.69 15.49
N ASN A 179 -15.00 9.36 16.62
CA ASN A 179 -15.26 8.84 17.97
C ASN A 179 -16.74 8.50 18.23
N ILE A 180 -17.69 9.37 17.86
CA ILE A 180 -19.13 9.09 18.02
C ILE A 180 -19.53 7.84 17.23
N ARG A 181 -19.04 7.72 15.99
CA ARG A 181 -19.34 6.56 15.14
C ARG A 181 -18.72 5.30 15.69
N TYR A 182 -17.43 5.33 16.06
CA TYR A 182 -16.78 4.19 16.70
C TYR A 182 -17.59 3.76 17.93
N LYS A 183 -18.00 4.67 18.80
CA LYS A 183 -18.87 4.32 19.95
C LYS A 183 -20.19 3.67 19.54
N ARG A 184 -20.83 4.13 18.46
CA ARG A 184 -22.09 3.56 17.94
C ARG A 184 -21.91 2.17 17.33
N TYR A 185 -20.79 1.95 16.63
CA TYR A 185 -20.59 0.77 15.79
C TYR A 185 -19.51 -0.18 16.27
N ARG A 186 -18.85 0.09 17.41
CA ARG A 186 -17.75 -0.72 17.95
C ARG A 186 -18.09 -2.20 18.02
N GLY A 187 -19.26 -2.54 18.55
CA GLY A 187 -19.70 -3.95 18.63
C GLY A 187 -19.86 -4.60 17.25
N LYS A 188 -20.35 -3.86 16.24
CA LYS A 188 -20.42 -4.36 14.87
C LYS A 188 -19.03 -4.50 14.24
N PHE A 189 -18.17 -3.51 14.44
CA PHE A 189 -16.76 -3.55 14.01
C PHE A 189 -16.04 -4.79 14.55
N GLU A 190 -16.13 -5.04 15.86
CA GLU A 190 -15.52 -6.19 16.52
C GLU A 190 -16.07 -7.51 15.93
N VAL A 191 -17.39 -7.62 15.74
CA VAL A 191 -18.02 -8.81 15.16
C VAL A 191 -17.55 -9.10 13.74
N GLU A 192 -17.55 -8.10 12.86
CA GLU A 192 -17.15 -8.32 11.46
C GLU A 192 -15.65 -8.59 11.33
N LEU A 193 -14.80 -7.93 12.14
CA LEU A 193 -13.38 -8.21 12.13
C LEU A 193 -13.06 -9.63 12.66
N GLN A 194 -13.79 -10.10 13.67
CA GLN A 194 -13.69 -11.48 14.14
C GLN A 194 -14.15 -12.50 13.08
N ARG A 195 -15.17 -12.19 12.28
CA ARG A 195 -15.56 -13.04 11.15
C ARG A 195 -14.49 -13.10 10.08
N ALA A 196 -13.88 -11.96 9.74
CA ALA A 196 -12.77 -11.90 8.80
C ALA A 196 -11.58 -12.78 9.29
N ARG A 197 -11.20 -12.67 10.57
CA ARG A 197 -10.20 -13.55 11.20
C ARG A 197 -10.57 -15.02 11.14
N LYS A 198 -11.82 -15.38 11.41
CA LYS A 198 -12.25 -16.79 11.36
C LYS A 198 -12.10 -17.38 9.97
N LEU A 199 -12.31 -16.58 8.92
CA LEU A 199 -12.17 -17.00 7.53
C LEU A 199 -10.70 -17.02 7.06
N MET A 200 -9.84 -16.22 7.68
CA MET A 200 -8.40 -16.14 7.39
C MET A 200 -7.60 -16.04 8.71
N PRO A 201 -7.48 -17.16 9.46
CA PRO A 201 -6.91 -17.16 10.81
C PRO A 201 -5.42 -16.81 10.82
N ASP A 202 -4.70 -17.18 9.77
CA ASP A 202 -3.24 -17.00 9.65
C ASP A 202 -2.84 -15.60 9.15
N ASN A 203 -3.81 -14.70 8.93
CA ASN A 203 -3.54 -13.34 8.45
C ASN A 203 -3.39 -12.33 9.61
N ALA A 204 -2.18 -11.81 9.78
CA ALA A 204 -1.81 -10.80 10.77
C ALA A 204 -2.44 -9.42 10.55
N PHE A 205 -2.84 -9.11 9.30
CA PHE A 205 -3.38 -7.81 8.93
C PHE A 205 -4.57 -7.37 9.81
N PHE A 206 -5.46 -8.30 10.18
CA PHE A 206 -6.62 -7.95 11.00
C PHE A 206 -6.24 -7.52 12.42
N ASP A 207 -5.23 -8.15 13.02
CA ASP A 207 -4.79 -7.85 14.38
C ASP A 207 -4.07 -6.53 14.44
N TYR A 208 -3.19 -6.28 13.47
CA TYR A 208 -2.57 -4.98 13.30
C TYR A 208 -3.61 -3.89 13.03
N TYR A 209 -4.63 -4.17 12.22
CA TYR A 209 -5.67 -3.19 11.90
C TYR A 209 -6.49 -2.85 13.14
N GLU A 210 -6.85 -3.86 13.93
CA GLU A 210 -7.51 -3.64 15.21
C GLU A 210 -6.61 -2.92 16.21
N ALA A 211 -5.31 -3.24 16.26
CA ALA A 211 -4.37 -2.61 17.18
C ALA A 211 -4.31 -1.10 16.93
N VAL A 212 -4.08 -0.70 15.68
CA VAL A 212 -4.03 0.73 15.27
C VAL A 212 -5.38 1.41 15.50
N THR A 213 -6.48 0.75 15.13
CA THR A 213 -7.84 1.31 15.27
C THR A 213 -8.23 1.51 16.73
N THR A 214 -8.03 0.49 17.57
CA THR A 214 -8.35 0.51 19.00
C THR A 214 -7.48 1.51 19.73
N TYR A 215 -6.19 1.56 19.39
CA TYR A 215 -5.26 2.55 19.93
C TYR A 215 -5.71 3.98 19.60
N HIS A 216 -6.08 4.25 18.34
CA HIS A 216 -6.59 5.56 17.92
C HIS A 216 -7.79 6.02 18.77
N PHE A 217 -8.80 5.16 18.94
CA PHE A 217 -10.04 5.57 19.61
C PHE A 217 -10.00 5.55 21.14
N ASN A 218 -9.23 4.63 21.72
CA ASN A 218 -9.27 4.39 23.16
C ASN A 218 -7.97 4.80 23.87
N GLY A 219 -6.89 5.06 23.14
CA GLY A 219 -5.55 5.30 23.69
C GLY A 219 -5.01 4.12 24.49
N ASN A 220 -5.64 2.94 24.37
CA ASN A 220 -5.31 1.77 25.19
C ASN A 220 -4.13 1.02 24.56
N LEU A 221 -2.93 1.39 24.99
CA LEU A 221 -1.68 0.79 24.54
C LEU A 221 -1.56 -0.70 24.90
N ASP A 222 -2.21 -1.14 25.97
CA ASP A 222 -2.13 -2.53 26.46
C ASP A 222 -2.83 -3.47 25.49
N VAL A 223 -4.08 -3.14 25.15
CA VAL A 223 -4.87 -3.90 24.17
C VAL A 223 -4.22 -3.85 22.79
N ALA A 224 -3.70 -2.69 22.39
CA ALA A 224 -3.00 -2.55 21.12
C ALA A 224 -1.74 -3.43 21.06
N TRP A 225 -1.00 -3.50 22.16
CA TRP A 225 0.17 -4.35 22.27
C TRP A 225 -0.18 -5.83 22.21
N GLU A 226 -1.22 -6.28 22.92
CA GLU A 226 -1.69 -7.67 22.85
C GLU A 226 -2.08 -8.07 21.42
N LEU A 227 -2.78 -7.19 20.70
CA LEU A 227 -3.14 -7.41 19.29
C LEU A 227 -1.92 -7.44 18.37
N VAL A 228 -0.92 -6.57 18.61
CA VAL A 228 0.35 -6.62 17.89
C VAL A 228 1.04 -7.97 18.09
N GLN A 229 1.09 -8.47 19.33
CA GLN A 229 1.69 -9.77 19.62
C GLN A 229 0.93 -10.92 18.93
N GLN A 230 -0.40 -10.91 18.97
CA GLN A 230 -1.24 -11.88 18.25
C GLN A 230 -0.99 -11.85 16.73
N GLY A 231 -0.81 -10.67 16.15
CA GLY A 231 -0.45 -10.54 14.74
C GLY A 231 0.94 -11.09 14.43
N ASN A 232 1.92 -10.89 15.32
CA ASN A 232 3.28 -11.43 15.15
C ASN A 232 3.36 -12.96 15.27
N GLU A 233 2.39 -13.61 15.91
CA GLU A 233 2.29 -15.07 15.97
C GLU A 233 1.87 -15.69 14.62
N LYS A 234 1.33 -14.87 13.71
CA LYS A 234 0.78 -15.33 12.44
C LYS A 234 1.82 -15.30 11.32
N PRO A 235 1.87 -16.35 10.48
CA PRO A 235 2.88 -16.48 9.43
C PRO A 235 2.59 -15.58 8.22
N GLU A 236 1.33 -15.25 7.98
CA GLU A 236 0.90 -14.56 6.78
C GLU A 236 0.41 -13.14 7.10
N SER A 237 0.60 -12.22 6.15
CA SER A 237 0.13 -10.84 6.27
C SER A 237 -0.32 -10.38 4.89
N TYR A 238 -1.61 -10.50 4.62
CA TYR A 238 -2.20 -10.14 3.33
C TYR A 238 -2.92 -8.82 3.41
N PHE A 239 -2.68 -7.99 2.40
CA PHE A 239 -3.59 -6.91 2.09
C PHE A 239 -4.92 -7.47 1.58
N ILE A 240 -6.01 -7.07 2.21
CA ILE A 240 -7.34 -7.48 1.77
C ILE A 240 -8.01 -6.30 1.08
N LEU A 241 -8.14 -6.43 -0.24
CA LEU A 241 -8.81 -5.50 -1.15
C LEU A 241 -8.35 -4.04 -1.11
N PRO A 242 -7.74 -3.51 -2.19
CA PRO A 242 -8.19 -2.19 -2.64
C PRO A 242 -9.63 -2.39 -3.12
N PRO A 243 -10.60 -1.50 -2.86
CA PRO A 243 -11.76 -1.47 -3.75
C PRO A 243 -11.21 -1.27 -5.18
N PRO A 244 -11.99 -1.49 -6.25
CA PRO A 244 -11.57 -1.07 -7.59
C PRO A 244 -11.40 0.46 -7.70
N LEU A 245 -11.08 1.19 -6.62
CA LEU A 245 -10.42 2.48 -6.65
C LEU A 245 -9.24 2.40 -7.60
N ALA A 246 -9.40 2.99 -8.78
CA ALA A 246 -8.30 3.59 -9.50
C ALA A 246 -7.76 4.75 -8.65
N MET A 247 -7.24 4.50 -7.47
CA MET A 247 -6.48 5.47 -6.69
C MET A 247 -5.35 4.69 -6.03
N LEU A 248 -4.50 4.10 -6.87
CA LEU A 248 -3.06 4.18 -6.68
C LEU A 248 -2.70 5.61 -7.09
N SER A 249 -2.65 6.53 -6.13
CA SER A 249 -2.13 7.89 -6.28
C SER A 249 -1.12 8.12 -5.15
N ASP A 250 0.04 7.50 -5.27
CA ASP A 250 1.17 7.76 -4.39
C ASP A 250 1.77 9.12 -4.78
N THR A 251 1.10 10.20 -4.41
CA THR A 251 1.75 11.51 -4.39
C THR A 251 2.63 11.56 -3.15
N TRP A 252 3.84 11.05 -3.32
CA TRP A 252 5.01 11.33 -2.51
C TRP A 252 5.13 12.84 -2.27
N VAL A 253 4.75 13.32 -1.08
CA VAL A 253 5.08 14.69 -0.63
C VAL A 253 5.90 14.55 0.64
N SER A 254 7.22 14.72 0.52
CA SER A 254 8.19 14.63 1.61
C SER A 254 8.17 15.85 2.55
N GLN A 255 7.03 16.52 2.72
CA GLN A 255 6.95 17.78 3.47
C GLN A 255 5.85 17.68 4.53
N TYR A 256 6.28 17.39 5.76
CA TYR A 256 5.49 17.36 7.00
C TYR A 256 4.93 18.73 7.44
N THR A 257 4.79 19.71 6.53
CA THR A 257 4.52 21.11 6.87
C THR A 257 3.47 21.76 5.95
N TYR A 258 2.34 21.09 5.70
CA TYR A 258 1.17 21.76 5.11
C TYR A 258 0.03 21.82 6.14
N PRO A 259 -0.31 23.02 6.66
CA PRO A 259 -1.44 23.20 7.59
C PRO A 259 -2.81 22.99 6.93
N ASP A 260 -2.90 23.08 5.60
CA ASP A 260 -4.12 22.85 4.82
C ASP A 260 -4.01 21.56 4.00
N ASN A 261 -4.15 20.43 4.71
CA ASN A 261 -4.02 19.06 4.19
C ASN A 261 -5.09 18.72 3.15
N PHE A 262 -4.93 19.16 1.90
CA PHE A 262 -5.73 18.78 0.72
C PHE A 262 -5.04 17.78 -0.20
N HIS A 263 -3.75 17.49 0.05
CA HIS A 263 -3.18 16.22 -0.35
C HIS A 263 -3.94 15.17 0.43
N LEU A 264 -4.89 14.53 -0.24
CA LEU A 264 -5.58 13.40 0.33
C LEU A 264 -4.51 12.35 0.58
N TYR A 265 -4.04 12.30 1.82
CA TYR A 265 -3.50 11.14 2.48
C TYR A 265 -4.58 10.03 2.45
N TRP A 266 -4.92 9.54 1.26
CA TRP A 266 -5.26 8.14 1.09
C TRP A 266 -3.92 7.42 1.16
N ASN A 267 -3.32 7.44 2.36
CA ASN A 267 -2.09 6.71 2.66
C ASN A 267 -2.41 5.25 2.42
N PHE A 268 -1.94 4.78 1.29
CA PHE A 268 -2.01 3.46 0.68
C PHE A 268 -2.18 2.29 1.63
N GLY A 269 -3.36 2.08 2.20
CA GLY A 269 -3.75 0.92 3.01
C GLY A 269 -4.57 1.32 4.23
N TYR A 270 -5.10 0.35 4.96
CA TYR A 270 -6.12 0.63 5.97
C TYR A 270 -5.58 1.18 7.30
N TYR A 271 -4.27 1.15 7.53
CA TYR A 271 -3.63 1.84 8.65
C TYR A 271 -3.53 3.36 8.39
N PRO A 272 -4.19 4.22 9.17
CA PRO A 272 -3.90 5.65 9.10
C PRO A 272 -2.44 5.88 9.53
N ALA A 273 -1.63 6.52 8.68
CA ALA A 273 -0.18 6.63 8.91
C ALA A 273 0.18 7.29 10.25
N ASP A 274 -0.54 8.36 10.62
CA ASP A 274 -0.33 9.05 11.89
C ASP A 274 -0.65 8.14 13.08
N ASP A 275 -1.75 7.40 13.01
CA ASP A 275 -2.17 6.46 14.06
C ASP A 275 -1.15 5.30 14.18
N PHE A 276 -0.63 4.82 13.05
CA PHE A 276 0.39 3.77 12.99
C PHE A 276 1.73 4.21 13.57
N ILE A 277 2.27 5.35 13.12
CA ILE A 277 3.53 5.92 13.66
C ILE A 277 3.36 6.16 15.15
N LYS A 278 2.23 6.79 15.54
CA LYS A 278 1.98 7.10 16.94
C LYS A 278 1.93 5.83 17.79
N LEU A 279 1.24 4.78 17.35
CA LEU A 279 1.24 3.50 18.05
C LEU A 279 2.67 2.95 18.20
N ALA A 280 3.45 2.91 17.11
CA ALA A 280 4.81 2.38 17.16
C ALA A 280 5.72 3.19 18.11
N VAL A 281 5.65 4.53 18.08
CA VAL A 281 6.41 5.41 18.96
C VAL A 281 6.00 5.25 20.42
N ASP A 282 4.70 5.25 20.70
CA ASP A 282 4.19 5.08 22.07
C ASP A 282 4.54 3.68 22.61
N LEU A 283 4.53 2.63 21.78
CA LEU A 283 5.03 1.31 22.14
C LEU A 283 6.51 1.38 22.49
N LEU A 284 7.37 1.86 21.58
CA LEU A 284 8.84 1.91 21.75
C LEU A 284 9.28 2.72 22.98
N THR A 285 8.53 3.75 23.35
CA THR A 285 8.84 4.62 24.49
C THR A 285 8.15 4.21 25.79
N SER A 286 7.25 3.24 25.75
CA SER A 286 6.56 2.73 26.93
C SER A 286 7.48 1.85 27.78
N GLY A 287 7.28 1.86 29.10
CA GLY A 287 7.94 0.91 30.02
C GLY A 287 7.59 -0.57 29.76
N LYS A 288 6.65 -0.85 28.86
CA LYS A 288 6.30 -2.22 28.45
C LYS A 288 7.31 -2.81 27.48
N VAL A 289 7.89 -1.97 26.63
CA VAL A 289 8.74 -2.38 25.50
C VAL A 289 10.16 -1.85 25.65
N LYS A 290 10.34 -0.57 26.00
CA LYS A 290 11.61 0.15 25.92
C LYS A 290 12.78 -0.50 26.66
N ASP A 291 12.46 -1.27 27.71
CA ASP A 291 13.41 -1.92 28.61
C ASP A 291 13.67 -3.40 28.25
N SER A 292 13.23 -3.87 27.07
CA SER A 292 13.37 -5.27 26.64
C SER A 292 13.74 -5.40 25.16
N PRO A 293 14.95 -5.89 24.82
CA PRO A 293 15.39 -6.11 23.44
C PRO A 293 14.43 -6.98 22.63
N SER A 294 13.94 -8.06 23.24
CA SER A 294 12.97 -8.97 22.63
C SER A 294 11.68 -8.22 22.25
N LYS A 295 11.15 -7.38 23.13
CA LYS A 295 9.92 -6.61 22.84
C LYS A 295 10.15 -5.47 21.85
N ILE A 296 11.33 -4.82 21.88
CA ILE A 296 11.73 -3.84 20.87
C ILE A 296 11.72 -4.52 19.48
N PHE A 297 12.26 -5.74 19.39
CA PHE A 297 12.24 -6.52 18.15
C PHE A 297 10.83 -6.92 17.72
N GLU A 298 9.94 -7.24 18.66
CA GLU A 298 8.53 -7.53 18.34
C GLU A 298 7.83 -6.30 17.72
N VAL A 299 8.20 -5.06 18.09
CA VAL A 299 7.74 -3.86 17.36
C VAL A 299 8.33 -3.82 15.95
N ALA A 300 9.59 -4.19 15.74
CA ALA A 300 10.17 -4.30 14.40
C ALA A 300 9.42 -5.33 13.54
N ARG A 301 9.08 -6.50 14.10
CA ARG A 301 8.31 -7.55 13.40
C ARG A 301 6.94 -7.04 12.97
N PHE A 302 6.23 -6.35 13.86
CA PHE A 302 4.97 -5.69 13.54
C PHE A 302 5.11 -4.73 12.35
N VAL A 303 6.12 -3.86 12.39
CA VAL A 303 6.34 -2.85 11.33
C VAL A 303 6.68 -3.52 10.00
N PHE A 304 7.54 -4.53 10.02
CA PHE A 304 7.93 -5.29 8.84
C PHE A 304 6.78 -6.12 8.27
N HIS A 305 6.03 -6.86 9.09
CA HIS A 305 4.87 -7.62 8.62
C HIS A 305 3.74 -6.71 8.12
N ALA A 306 3.55 -5.54 8.74
CA ALA A 306 2.59 -4.56 8.25
C ALA A 306 3.01 -4.00 6.88
N SER A 307 4.31 -3.83 6.62
CA SER A 307 4.82 -3.34 5.32
C SER A 307 4.52 -4.31 4.17
N GLN A 308 4.44 -5.62 4.44
CA GLN A 308 4.07 -6.64 3.45
C GLN A 308 2.64 -6.49 2.91
N THR A 309 1.76 -5.78 3.65
CA THR A 309 0.38 -5.53 3.24
C THR A 309 0.23 -4.29 2.36
N ARG A 310 1.34 -3.65 1.97
CA ARG A 310 1.31 -2.46 1.11
C ARG A 310 2.43 -2.49 0.08
N PRO A 311 2.29 -1.75 -1.03
CA PRO A 311 3.46 -1.33 -1.79
C PRO A 311 4.41 -0.59 -0.84
N TYR A 312 5.70 -0.87 -0.99
CA TYR A 312 6.78 -0.40 -0.12
C TYR A 312 6.66 1.09 0.21
N ASP A 313 6.35 1.40 1.47
CA ASP A 313 6.11 2.75 1.96
C ASP A 313 7.30 3.17 2.85
N ARG A 314 7.88 4.35 2.56
CA ARG A 314 8.95 4.94 3.40
C ARG A 314 8.53 5.09 4.85
N LEU A 315 7.23 5.12 5.13
CA LEU A 315 6.68 5.09 6.47
C LEU A 315 7.23 3.92 7.30
N TYR A 316 7.16 2.69 6.79
CA TYR A 316 7.59 1.51 7.54
C TYR A 316 9.10 1.51 7.74
N HIS A 317 9.83 1.83 6.68
CA HIS A 317 11.27 2.00 6.74
C HIS A 317 11.65 3.07 7.80
N PHE A 318 11.01 4.24 7.79
CA PHE A 318 11.21 5.28 8.79
C PHE A 318 10.97 4.77 10.22
N VAL A 319 9.86 4.05 10.44
CA VAL A 319 9.54 3.49 11.76
C VAL A 319 10.56 2.40 12.17
N LEU A 320 11.07 1.58 11.24
CA LEU A 320 12.17 0.65 11.53
C LEU A 320 13.44 1.40 11.98
N GLY A 321 13.71 2.57 11.39
CA GLY A 321 14.75 3.47 11.87
C GLY A 321 14.57 3.83 13.34
N LEU A 322 13.35 4.19 13.76
CA LEU A 322 13.05 4.48 15.18
C LEU A 322 13.24 3.27 16.09
N VAL A 323 12.95 2.05 15.61
CA VAL A 323 13.20 0.82 16.38
C VAL A 323 14.70 0.62 16.60
N ILE A 324 15.52 0.85 15.58
CA ILE A 324 16.99 0.77 15.68
C ILE A 324 17.52 1.81 16.67
N GLU A 325 17.02 3.05 16.65
CA GLU A 325 17.39 4.08 17.62
C GLU A 325 17.02 3.68 19.05
N GLN A 326 15.82 3.12 19.26
CA GLN A 326 15.41 2.67 20.60
C GLN A 326 16.30 1.53 21.12
N ALA A 327 16.73 0.61 20.25
CA ALA A 327 17.69 -0.43 20.61
C ALA A 327 19.07 0.14 20.97
N LEU A 328 19.55 1.15 20.22
CA LEU A 328 20.79 1.87 20.53
C LEU A 328 20.70 2.57 21.89
N THR A 329 19.58 3.26 22.17
CA THR A 329 19.33 3.89 23.49
C THR A 329 19.36 2.86 24.61
N TYR A 330 18.65 1.74 24.47
CA TYR A 330 18.60 0.69 25.49
C TYR A 330 20.00 0.18 25.87
N TYR A 331 20.84 -0.19 24.89
CA TYR A 331 22.18 -0.70 25.18
C TYR A 331 23.17 0.41 25.56
N GLY A 332 22.95 1.64 25.11
CA GLY A 332 23.70 2.82 25.55
C GLY A 332 23.49 3.10 27.04
N ASP A 333 22.23 3.07 27.50
CA ASP A 333 21.88 3.27 28.91
C ASP A 333 22.42 2.14 29.81
N LEU A 334 22.55 0.92 29.27
CA LEU A 334 23.21 -0.20 29.95
C LEU A 334 24.74 -0.14 29.94
N GLY A 335 25.35 0.79 29.19
CA GLY A 335 26.81 0.88 29.03
C GLY A 335 27.43 -0.29 28.26
N SER A 336 26.69 -0.91 27.33
CA SER A 336 27.16 -2.05 26.55
C SER A 336 27.81 -1.62 25.23
N ASP A 337 29.04 -1.11 25.29
CA ASP A 337 29.78 -0.55 24.12
C ASP A 337 29.82 -1.53 22.93
N LYS A 338 30.04 -2.81 23.20
CA LYS A 338 30.06 -3.86 22.16
C LYS A 338 28.72 -3.92 21.41
N LYS A 339 27.60 -3.90 22.15
CA LYS A 339 26.26 -3.97 21.55
C LYS A 339 25.90 -2.70 20.80
N VAL A 340 26.33 -1.54 21.32
CA VAL A 340 26.17 -0.25 20.62
C VAL A 340 26.92 -0.27 19.28
N GLU A 341 28.15 -0.79 19.22
CA GLU A 341 28.90 -0.89 17.96
C GLU A 341 28.27 -1.89 16.97
N GLU A 342 27.76 -3.03 17.44
CA GLU A 342 26.99 -3.97 16.61
C GLU A 342 25.75 -3.28 15.99
N LEU A 343 24.98 -2.55 16.80
CA LEU A 343 23.79 -1.83 16.35
C LEU A 343 24.11 -0.65 15.43
N LYS A 344 25.26 0.01 15.58
CA LYS A 344 25.72 1.03 14.62
C LYS A 344 25.96 0.43 13.23
N GLN A 345 26.41 -0.83 13.13
CA GLN A 345 26.51 -1.51 11.83
C GLN A 345 25.13 -1.83 11.24
N VAL A 346 24.16 -2.18 12.07
CA VAL A 346 22.75 -2.33 11.65
C VAL A 346 22.20 -1.00 11.13
N ARG A 347 22.42 0.10 11.86
CA ARG A 347 22.03 1.45 11.48
C ARG A 347 22.65 1.88 10.15
N LYS A 348 23.95 1.61 9.96
CA LYS A 348 24.63 1.88 8.69
C LYS A 348 23.97 1.15 7.52
N PHE A 349 23.64 -0.13 7.69
CA PHE A 349 22.94 -0.91 6.65
C PHE A 349 21.54 -0.35 6.37
N TYR A 350 20.82 0.11 7.40
CA TYR A 350 19.55 0.84 7.23
C TYR A 350 19.72 2.12 6.38
N ASP A 351 20.78 2.91 6.61
CA ASP A 351 21.04 4.13 5.83
C ASP A 351 21.42 3.81 4.36
N GLU A 352 22.11 2.69 4.11
CA GLU A 352 22.40 2.17 2.76
C GLU A 352 21.10 1.77 2.01
N ILE A 353 20.14 1.14 2.69
CA ILE A 353 18.81 0.85 2.13
C ILE A 353 18.08 2.14 1.79
N THR A 354 18.10 3.13 2.70
CA THR A 354 17.49 4.45 2.49
C THR A 354 18.01 5.09 1.20
N THR A 355 19.34 5.08 1.02
CA THR A 355 20.00 5.63 -0.17
C THR A 355 19.59 4.87 -1.43
N THR A 356 19.54 3.53 -1.37
CA THR A 356 19.10 2.68 -2.49
C THR A 356 17.66 2.99 -2.91
N MET A 357 16.75 3.14 -1.94
CA MET A 357 15.36 3.52 -2.22
C MET A 357 15.27 4.90 -2.87
N ASP A 358 16.05 5.88 -2.40
CA ASP A 358 16.12 7.22 -2.98
C ASP A 358 16.59 7.18 -4.43
N GLU A 359 17.62 6.41 -4.74
CA GLU A 359 18.15 6.24 -6.10
C GLU A 359 17.14 5.57 -7.04
N LEU A 360 16.53 4.45 -6.60
CA LEU A 360 15.52 3.72 -7.38
C LEU A 360 14.31 4.61 -7.68
N LEU A 361 13.83 5.35 -6.68
CA LEU A 361 12.72 6.27 -6.86
C LEU A 361 13.10 7.40 -7.81
N ARG A 362 14.26 8.04 -7.68
CA ARG A 362 14.73 9.07 -8.62
C ARG A 362 14.78 8.57 -10.08
N GLN A 363 15.21 7.32 -10.29
CA GLN A 363 15.28 6.73 -11.62
C GLN A 363 13.90 6.48 -12.26
N GLU A 364 12.90 6.09 -11.45
CA GLU A 364 11.53 5.89 -11.95
C GLU A 364 10.70 7.17 -11.99
N VAL A 365 11.03 8.18 -11.18
CA VAL A 365 10.38 9.49 -11.23
C VAL A 365 11.00 10.36 -12.32
N ILE A 366 10.98 9.85 -13.56
CA ILE A 366 11.19 10.68 -14.76
C ILE A 366 9.98 11.62 -14.87
N GLY A 367 10.06 12.79 -14.24
CA GLY A 367 8.98 13.79 -14.27
C GLY A 367 8.86 14.72 -13.06
N SER A 368 9.53 14.46 -11.93
CA SER A 368 9.37 15.27 -10.72
C SER A 368 10.58 16.17 -10.37
N GLU A 369 11.66 16.11 -11.15
CA GLU A 369 12.77 17.06 -11.00
C GLU A 369 12.42 18.43 -11.63
N PRO A 370 12.97 19.54 -11.12
CA PRO A 370 12.75 20.87 -11.69
C PRO A 370 13.16 20.89 -13.17
N GLY A 371 12.17 21.03 -14.07
CA GLY A 371 12.39 21.16 -15.51
C GLY A 371 11.88 20.01 -16.38
N VAL A 372 11.40 18.90 -15.81
CA VAL A 372 10.75 17.83 -16.58
C VAL A 372 9.23 18.03 -16.58
N LYS A 373 8.61 17.98 -17.76
CA LYS A 373 7.17 18.24 -17.91
C LYS A 373 6.37 17.07 -17.34
N PRO A 374 5.30 17.34 -16.55
CA PRO A 374 4.43 16.29 -16.05
C PRO A 374 3.80 15.49 -17.22
N PRO A 375 3.41 14.23 -16.99
CA PRO A 375 2.76 13.42 -17.99
C PRO A 375 1.52 14.11 -18.58
N LYS A 376 1.26 13.89 -19.87
CA LYS A 376 0.17 14.56 -20.58
C LYS A 376 -1.18 13.87 -20.36
N ASP A 377 -1.18 12.56 -20.11
CA ASP A 377 -2.39 11.76 -19.86
C ASP A 377 -2.53 11.43 -18.36
N PRO A 378 -3.70 11.63 -17.74
CA PRO A 378 -3.97 11.17 -16.38
C PRO A 378 -3.77 9.65 -16.15
N LEU A 379 -3.82 8.81 -17.19
CA LEU A 379 -3.47 7.38 -17.13
C LEU A 379 -1.95 7.12 -17.00
N ASP A 380 -1.11 8.07 -17.40
CA ASP A 380 0.35 7.93 -17.30
C ASP A 380 0.83 7.89 -15.85
N LEU A 381 0.11 8.52 -14.91
CA LEU A 381 0.43 8.47 -13.48
C LEU A 381 0.23 7.06 -12.92
N GLU A 382 -0.86 6.38 -13.26
CA GLU A 382 -1.08 4.99 -12.82
C GLU A 382 0.05 4.08 -13.32
N VAL A 383 0.45 4.26 -14.58
CA VAL A 383 1.58 3.54 -15.17
C VAL A 383 2.88 3.87 -14.46
N GLN A 384 3.13 5.14 -14.14
CA GLN A 384 4.31 5.59 -13.39
C GLN A 384 4.36 4.96 -11.99
N LEU A 385 3.24 4.90 -11.28
CA LEU A 385 3.16 4.32 -9.94
C LEU A 385 3.41 2.81 -9.95
N ARG A 386 2.87 2.10 -10.94
CA ARG A 386 3.18 0.67 -11.14
C ARG A 386 4.68 0.44 -11.41
N ARG A 387 5.34 1.37 -12.10
CA ARG A 387 6.79 1.32 -12.34
C ARG A 387 7.59 1.57 -11.07
N GLN A 388 7.24 2.60 -10.29
CA GLN A 388 7.87 2.86 -8.98
C GLN A 388 7.77 1.66 -8.06
N TYR A 389 6.58 1.04 -7.95
CA TYR A 389 6.39 -0.19 -7.17
C TYR A 389 7.31 -1.31 -7.64
N LYS A 390 7.38 -1.54 -8.96
CA LYS A 390 8.26 -2.56 -9.54
C LYS A 390 9.73 -2.28 -9.25
N ALA A 391 10.16 -1.02 -9.28
CA ALA A 391 11.52 -0.62 -8.99
C ALA A 391 11.90 -0.75 -7.52
N LEU A 392 10.93 -0.63 -6.59
CA LEU A 392 11.14 -0.89 -5.16
C LEU A 392 11.13 -2.38 -4.79
N GLY A 393 10.72 -3.27 -5.71
CA GLY A 393 10.73 -4.72 -5.49
C GLY A 393 12.05 -5.30 -4.92
N PRO A 394 13.24 -4.87 -5.39
CA PRO A 394 14.52 -5.30 -4.82
C PRO A 394 14.78 -4.88 -3.37
N VAL A 395 13.99 -3.96 -2.80
CA VAL A 395 14.18 -3.47 -1.43
C VAL A 395 13.63 -4.46 -0.39
N PHE A 396 12.61 -5.26 -0.71
CA PHE A 396 12.04 -6.27 0.21
C PHE A 396 13.09 -7.26 0.76
N PRO A 397 13.94 -7.89 -0.09
CA PRO A 397 15.02 -8.74 0.41
C PRO A 397 16.04 -7.99 1.29
N LEU A 398 16.25 -6.69 1.06
CA LEU A 398 17.17 -5.88 1.86
C LEU A 398 16.58 -5.59 3.25
N GLU A 399 15.30 -5.23 3.35
CA GLU A 399 14.62 -5.08 4.64
C GLU A 399 14.58 -6.38 5.44
N LEU A 400 14.31 -7.52 4.79
CA LEU A 400 14.38 -8.82 5.47
C LEU A 400 15.79 -9.08 6.03
N ARG A 401 16.85 -8.73 5.27
CA ARG A 401 18.23 -8.82 5.75
C ARG A 401 18.52 -7.84 6.90
N LEU A 402 17.92 -6.66 6.88
CA LEU A 402 18.00 -5.68 7.97
C LEU A 402 17.38 -6.25 9.24
N MET A 403 16.19 -6.84 9.13
CA MET A 403 15.49 -7.51 10.23
C MET A 403 16.33 -8.63 10.84
N LYS A 404 16.97 -9.48 10.02
CA LYS A 404 17.89 -10.53 10.50
C LYS A 404 19.08 -9.93 11.26
N LYS A 405 19.74 -8.92 10.69
CA LYS A 405 20.86 -8.23 11.33
C LYS A 405 20.47 -7.60 12.66
N LEU A 406 19.29 -6.99 12.73
CA LEU A 406 18.75 -6.42 13.96
C LEU A 406 18.52 -7.53 14.99
N ARG A 407 17.86 -8.63 14.63
CA ARG A 407 17.63 -9.77 15.52
C ARG A 407 18.93 -10.31 16.11
N ASP A 408 19.93 -10.54 15.25
CA ASP A 408 21.23 -11.06 15.65
C ASP A 408 21.95 -10.08 16.59
N ALA A 409 21.92 -8.78 16.29
CA ALA A 409 22.49 -7.74 17.15
C ALA A 409 21.80 -7.68 18.54
N LEU A 410 20.52 -8.03 18.62
CA LEU A 410 19.76 -8.14 19.87
C LEU A 410 19.94 -9.49 20.59
N ASN A 411 20.76 -10.41 20.05
CA ASN A 411 20.95 -11.79 20.55
C ASN A 411 19.64 -12.58 20.67
N LEU A 412 18.73 -12.42 19.70
CA LEU A 412 17.45 -13.11 19.71
C LEU A 412 17.48 -14.34 18.81
N ASP A 413 16.79 -15.38 19.24
CA ASP A 413 16.71 -16.66 18.54
C ASP A 413 15.70 -16.63 17.38
N ALA A 414 16.02 -17.33 16.29
CA ALA A 414 15.19 -17.34 15.09
C ALA A 414 13.92 -18.20 15.24
N GLU A 415 13.95 -19.26 16.07
CA GLU A 415 12.77 -20.10 16.33
C GLU A 415 11.76 -19.34 17.20
N GLN A 416 12.24 -18.56 18.17
CA GLN A 416 11.39 -17.72 19.03
C GLN A 416 10.91 -16.43 18.35
N HIS A 417 11.69 -15.91 17.42
CA HIS A 417 11.40 -14.67 16.70
C HIS A 417 11.51 -14.88 15.17
N PRO A 418 10.59 -15.66 14.58
CA PRO A 418 10.63 -16.00 13.17
C PRO A 418 10.35 -14.78 12.30
N LEU A 419 11.03 -14.73 11.16
CA LEU A 419 10.80 -13.77 10.10
C LEU A 419 10.29 -14.51 8.88
N PHE A 420 9.31 -13.91 8.21
CA PHE A 420 8.71 -14.47 7.00
C PHE A 420 9.06 -13.58 5.81
N ASN A 421 9.41 -14.20 4.68
CA ASN A 421 9.65 -13.43 3.45
C ASN A 421 8.32 -12.92 2.85
N ASP A 422 8.40 -12.22 1.72
CA ASP A 422 7.24 -11.70 0.97
C ASP A 422 6.36 -12.80 0.33
N LEU A 423 6.76 -14.06 0.49
CA LEU A 423 6.00 -15.27 0.14
C LEU A 423 5.54 -16.03 1.39
N TRP A 424 5.66 -15.43 2.57
CA TRP A 424 5.27 -15.98 3.88
C TRP A 424 5.94 -17.32 4.23
N GLN A 425 7.10 -17.57 3.63
CA GLN A 425 7.93 -18.70 4.00
C GLN A 425 8.80 -18.28 5.18
N ALA A 426 8.80 -19.11 6.22
CA ALA A 426 9.76 -19.00 7.30
C ALA A 426 11.18 -19.07 6.70
N GLU A 427 12.03 -18.21 7.21
CA GLU A 427 13.42 -18.10 6.78
C GLU A 427 14.32 -19.32 7.06
#